data_AF-A0AAV8YTS9-F1
#
_entry.id   AF-A0AAV8YTS9-F1
#
_cell.length_a   1.000
_cell.length_b   1.000
_cell.length_c   1.000
_cell.angle_alpha   90.00
_cell.angle_beta   90.00
_cell.angle_gamma   90.00
#
_symmetry.space_group_name_H-M   'P 1'
#
loop_
_entity.id
_entity.type
_entity.pdbx_description
1 polymer ?
#
loop_
_entity_poly.entity_id
_entity_poly.type
_entity_poly.pdbx_seq_one_letter_code
_entity_poly.pdbx_strand_id
1 'polypeptide(L)'
;MGLGSSVARNITIGFIPEKSHVFLDNYFNSLPLLEHMRKEKLYVTGTIRTDRIEKAPLKDLKKSPRGSIDVLRDQANGISIYRWHDNSQVIMATNRNDVLIDTKSKCQRYSSSSKGKIDVPQPSIIAEYNNSMGGVDLIDQFRATHRITI
;
A
#
# COMPACT_ATOMS: atom_id res chain seq x y z
N MET A 1 -10.21 -2.32 -16.44
CA MET A 1 -9.99 -1.60 -15.17
C MET A 1 -11.32 -1.49 -14.42
N GLY A 2 -11.32 -1.63 -13.10
CA GLY A 2 -12.53 -1.43 -12.28
C GLY A 2 -12.84 0.06 -12.03
N LEU A 3 -14.05 0.35 -11.51
CA LEU A 3 -14.54 1.72 -11.29
C LEU A 3 -13.58 2.57 -10.43
N GLY A 4 -13.13 2.05 -9.28
CA GLY A 4 -12.19 2.76 -8.40
C GLY A 4 -10.88 3.12 -9.10
N SER A 5 -10.28 2.19 -9.85
CA SER A 5 -9.05 2.47 -10.60
C SER A 5 -9.25 3.51 -11.71
N SER A 6 -10.43 3.55 -12.33
CA SER A 6 -10.74 4.59 -13.32
C SER A 6 -10.86 5.97 -12.68
N VAL A 7 -11.47 6.06 -11.49
CA VAL A 7 -11.56 7.33 -10.76
C VAL A 7 -10.17 7.83 -10.39
N ALA A 8 -9.33 6.97 -9.78
CA ALA A 8 -7.97 7.32 -9.42
C ALA A 8 -7.16 7.81 -10.63
N ARG A 9 -7.28 7.11 -11.76
CA ARG A 9 -6.67 7.53 -13.02
C ARG A 9 -7.10 8.94 -13.46
N ASN A 10 -8.39 9.21 -13.44
CA ASN A 10 -8.93 10.46 -13.97
C ASN A 10 -8.61 11.68 -13.10
N ILE A 11 -8.41 11.50 -11.79
CA ILE A 11 -8.06 12.59 -10.88
C ILE A 11 -6.54 12.82 -10.77
N THR A 12 -5.72 11.86 -11.24
CA THR A 12 -4.26 12.00 -11.22
C THR A 12 -3.70 12.47 -12.56
N ILE A 13 -4.10 11.82 -13.66
CA ILE A 13 -3.54 12.10 -14.99
C ILE A 13 -3.98 13.50 -15.43
N GLY A 14 -3.00 14.33 -15.81
CA GLY A 14 -3.23 15.71 -16.27
C GLY A 14 -3.30 16.75 -15.15
N PHE A 15 -3.42 16.33 -13.89
CA PHE A 15 -3.43 17.23 -12.72
C PHE A 15 -2.16 17.12 -11.88
N ILE A 16 -1.53 15.94 -11.87
CA ILE A 16 -0.34 15.67 -11.07
C ILE A 16 0.91 15.76 -11.97
N PRO A 17 1.97 16.47 -11.56
CA PRO A 17 3.22 16.53 -12.31
C PRO A 17 3.85 15.16 -12.53
N GLU A 18 4.50 14.95 -13.68
CA GLU A 18 5.30 13.76 -13.94
C GLU A 18 6.31 13.51 -12.81
N LYS A 19 6.63 12.23 -12.54
CA LYS A 19 7.55 11.77 -11.48
C LYS A 19 7.06 11.99 -10.05
N SER A 20 5.83 12.47 -9.86
CA SER A 20 5.20 12.50 -8.53
C SER A 20 4.92 11.09 -8.02
N HIS A 21 4.82 10.96 -6.70
CA HIS A 21 4.49 9.71 -6.02
C HIS A 21 3.10 9.79 -5.38
N VAL A 22 2.18 8.98 -5.89
CA VAL A 22 0.79 8.90 -5.45
C VAL A 22 0.59 7.70 -4.52
N PHE A 23 -0.14 7.91 -3.44
CA PHE A 23 -0.52 6.86 -2.50
C PHE A 23 -2.01 6.57 -2.62
N LEU A 24 -2.38 5.29 -2.76
CA LEU A 24 -3.76 4.86 -2.98
C LEU A 24 -4.20 3.82 -1.96
N ASP A 25 -5.43 3.97 -1.46
CA ASP A 25 -6.10 2.92 -0.70
C ASP A 25 -6.53 1.74 -1.60
N ASN A 26 -6.74 0.59 -0.97
CA ASN A 26 -7.07 -0.70 -1.57
C ASN A 26 -8.25 -0.66 -2.54
N TYR A 27 -9.22 0.23 -2.32
CA TYR A 27 -10.40 0.34 -3.19
C TYR A 27 -10.03 0.85 -4.59
N PHE A 28 -9.05 1.75 -4.67
CA PHE A 28 -8.63 2.41 -5.89
C PHE A 28 -7.49 1.68 -6.60
N ASN A 29 -6.66 0.96 -5.85
CA ASN A 29 -5.46 0.31 -6.37
C ASN A 29 -5.75 -1.00 -7.13
N SER A 30 -5.00 -1.25 -8.21
CA SER A 30 -5.00 -2.50 -9.00
C SER A 30 -3.73 -2.62 -9.85
N LEU A 31 -3.34 -3.84 -10.25
CA LEU A 31 -2.16 -4.06 -11.10
C LEU A 31 -2.25 -3.32 -12.46
N PRO A 32 -3.37 -3.37 -13.21
CA PRO A 32 -3.47 -2.64 -14.47
C PRO A 32 -3.36 -1.11 -14.29
N LEU A 33 -3.79 -0.58 -13.16
CA LEU A 33 -3.62 0.85 -12.84
C LEU A 33 -2.15 1.19 -12.66
N LEU A 34 -1.39 0.38 -11.92
CA LEU A 34 0.04 0.57 -11.68
C LEU A 34 0.84 0.58 -12.99
N GLU A 35 0.52 -0.33 -13.91
CA GLU A 35 1.13 -0.38 -15.25
C GLU A 35 0.82 0.89 -16.05
N HIS A 36 -0.43 1.34 -16.01
CA HIS A 36 -0.84 2.53 -16.74
C HIS A 36 -0.16 3.80 -16.19
N MET A 37 -0.16 3.97 -14.87
CA MET A 37 0.49 5.11 -14.21
C MET A 37 1.99 5.14 -14.47
N ARG A 38 2.63 3.97 -14.59
CA ARG A 38 4.04 3.87 -14.96
C ARG A 38 4.31 4.43 -16.37
N LYS A 39 3.41 4.17 -17.34
CA LYS A 39 3.50 4.73 -18.70
C LYS A 39 3.37 6.25 -18.70
N GLU A 40 2.55 6.78 -17.81
CA GLU A 40 2.39 8.22 -17.55
C GLU A 40 3.48 8.81 -16.64
N LYS A 41 4.54 8.04 -16.35
CA LYS A 41 5.69 8.42 -15.50
C LYS A 41 5.29 8.87 -14.08
N LEU A 42 4.21 8.31 -13.55
CA LEU A 42 3.78 8.49 -12.15
C LEU A 42 4.17 7.26 -11.33
N TYR A 43 4.70 7.51 -10.13
CA TYR A 43 4.93 6.46 -9.15
C TYR A 43 3.68 6.28 -8.31
N VAL A 44 3.32 5.02 -8.04
CA VAL A 44 2.15 4.68 -7.24
C VAL A 44 2.51 3.61 -6.24
N THR A 45 2.08 3.80 -4.99
CA THR A 45 2.18 2.80 -3.92
C THR A 45 0.85 2.72 -3.20
N GLY A 46 0.38 1.51 -2.89
CA GLY A 46 -0.84 1.38 -2.14
C GLY A 46 -1.06 -0.01 -1.60
N THR A 47 -1.99 -0.11 -0.67
CA THR A 47 -2.56 -1.41 -0.32
C THR A 47 -3.30 -1.98 -1.52
N ILE A 48 -3.34 -3.30 -1.67
CA ILE A 48 -4.08 -3.98 -2.74
C ILE A 48 -4.81 -5.18 -2.16
N ARG A 49 -6.03 -5.43 -2.64
CA ARG A 49 -6.82 -6.57 -2.19
C ARG A 49 -6.28 -7.87 -2.80
N THR A 50 -6.39 -8.96 -2.05
CA THR A 50 -5.93 -10.30 -2.47
C THR A 50 -6.60 -10.82 -3.74
N ASP A 51 -7.84 -10.41 -4.02
CA ASP A 51 -8.55 -10.75 -5.26
C ASP A 51 -8.06 -9.98 -6.50
N ARG A 52 -7.18 -8.97 -6.32
CA ARG A 52 -6.68 -8.08 -7.37
C ARG A 52 -5.21 -8.27 -7.73
N ILE A 53 -4.56 -9.31 -7.19
CA ILE A 53 -3.16 -9.64 -7.49
C ILE A 53 -3.00 -10.76 -8.54
N GLU A 54 -4.06 -11.08 -9.29
CA GLU A 54 -4.02 -11.99 -10.45
C GLU A 54 -3.37 -13.37 -10.17
N LYS A 55 -3.59 -13.91 -8.96
CA LYS A 55 -2.99 -15.17 -8.48
C LYS A 55 -1.44 -15.17 -8.44
N ALA A 56 -0.83 -13.99 -8.29
CA ALA A 56 0.60 -13.84 -8.05
C ALA A 56 1.07 -14.83 -6.94
N PRO A 57 2.14 -15.61 -7.18
CA PRO A 57 2.59 -16.69 -6.29
C PRO A 57 3.32 -16.18 -5.02
N LEU A 58 2.67 -15.30 -4.25
CA LEU A 58 3.15 -14.84 -2.95
C LEU A 58 2.97 -15.93 -1.88
N LYS A 59 4.00 -16.15 -1.07
CA LYS A 59 3.98 -17.10 0.04
C LYS A 59 2.93 -16.72 1.07
N ASP A 60 2.19 -17.70 1.59
CA ASP A 60 1.29 -17.47 2.73
C ASP A 60 2.13 -17.35 4.01
N LEU A 61 2.10 -16.17 4.64
CA LEU A 61 2.85 -15.84 5.85
C LEU A 61 2.06 -16.09 7.15
N LYS A 62 0.84 -16.66 7.11
CA LYS A 62 0.00 -16.84 8.32
C LYS A 62 0.69 -17.67 9.40
N LYS A 63 1.53 -18.62 8.99
CA LYS A 63 2.32 -19.48 9.89
C LYS A 63 3.71 -18.91 10.20
N SER A 64 4.10 -17.83 9.53
CA SER A 64 5.39 -17.17 9.74
C SER A 64 5.29 -16.19 10.92
N PRO A 65 6.41 -15.87 11.60
CA PRO A 65 6.41 -14.88 12.66
C PRO A 65 5.84 -13.52 12.21
N ARG A 66 5.21 -12.78 13.13
CA ARG A 66 4.78 -11.39 12.86
C ARG A 66 5.99 -10.54 12.49
N GLY A 67 5.84 -9.70 11.47
CA GLY A 67 6.92 -8.94 10.84
C GLY A 67 7.52 -9.62 9.60
N SER A 68 7.18 -10.89 9.32
CA SER A 68 7.64 -11.58 8.11
C SER A 68 7.17 -10.86 6.85
N ILE A 69 8.01 -10.91 5.81
CA ILE A 69 7.77 -10.30 4.50
C ILE A 69 8.05 -11.30 3.38
N ASP A 70 7.24 -11.27 2.33
CA ASP A 70 7.51 -11.92 1.05
C ASP A 70 7.30 -10.91 -0.08
N VAL A 71 8.14 -10.96 -1.11
CA VAL A 71 8.14 -10.00 -2.20
C VAL A 71 8.21 -10.72 -3.53
N LEU A 72 7.30 -10.35 -4.42
CA LEU A 72 7.30 -10.77 -5.81
C LEU A 72 7.51 -9.54 -6.69
N ARG A 73 8.42 -9.66 -7.66
CA ARG A 73 8.69 -8.60 -8.62
C ARG A 73 8.45 -9.08 -10.03
N ASP A 74 7.51 -8.43 -10.70
CA ASP A 74 7.32 -8.54 -12.14
C ASP A 74 8.25 -7.55 -12.83
N GLN A 75 9.32 -8.07 -13.44
CA GLN A 75 10.28 -7.25 -14.17
C GLN A 75 9.74 -6.75 -15.50
N ALA A 76 8.81 -7.47 -16.13
CA ALA A 76 8.26 -7.11 -17.44
C ALA A 76 7.37 -5.86 -17.33
N ASN A 77 6.48 -5.85 -16.34
CA ASN A 77 5.60 -4.71 -16.08
C ASN A 77 6.20 -3.70 -15.10
N GLY A 78 7.30 -4.07 -14.43
CA GLY A 78 7.99 -3.24 -13.46
C GLY A 78 7.13 -2.94 -12.24
N ILE A 79 6.45 -3.97 -11.75
CA ILE A 79 5.59 -3.92 -10.57
C ILE A 79 6.17 -4.83 -9.50
N SER A 80 6.15 -4.35 -8.26
CA SER A 80 6.52 -5.15 -7.09
C SER A 80 5.31 -5.29 -6.17
N ILE A 81 5.05 -6.51 -5.71
CA ILE A 81 4.00 -6.85 -4.77
C ILE A 81 4.65 -7.37 -3.49
N TYR A 82 4.25 -6.82 -2.35
CA TYR A 82 4.76 -7.16 -1.04
C TYR A 82 3.63 -7.75 -0.22
N ARG A 83 3.90 -8.82 0.52
CA ARG A 83 3.03 -9.34 1.58
C ARG A 83 3.77 -9.21 2.90
N TRP A 84 3.14 -8.53 3.86
CA TRP A 84 3.68 -8.34 5.20
C TRP A 84 2.72 -8.91 6.25
N HIS A 85 3.25 -9.64 7.24
CA HIS A 85 2.44 -10.23 8.29
C HIS A 85 2.42 -9.33 9.54
N ASP A 86 1.30 -8.65 9.78
CA ASP A 86 1.04 -7.93 11.03
C ASP A 86 0.04 -8.71 11.92
N ASN A 87 -1.03 -8.07 12.42
CA ASN A 87 -2.16 -8.80 13.00
C ASN A 87 -2.88 -9.65 11.93
N SER A 88 -2.93 -9.11 10.71
CA SER A 88 -3.38 -9.79 9.50
C SER A 88 -2.35 -9.56 8.40
N GLN A 89 -2.48 -10.29 7.30
CA GLN A 89 -1.63 -10.07 6.14
C GLN A 89 -2.05 -8.80 5.41
N VAL A 90 -1.10 -7.89 5.21
CA VAL A 90 -1.25 -6.71 4.38
C VAL A 90 -0.54 -6.97 3.06
N ILE A 91 -1.21 -6.68 1.95
CA ILE A 91 -0.61 -6.76 0.63
C ILE A 91 -0.48 -5.34 0.09
N MET A 92 0.73 -5.01 -0.34
CA MET A 92 1.06 -3.74 -0.99
C MET A 92 1.48 -4.00 -2.42
N ALA A 93 1.18 -3.06 -3.32
CA ALA A 93 1.70 -3.07 -4.67
C ALA A 93 2.23 -1.69 -5.05
N THR A 94 3.32 -1.68 -5.82
CA THR A 94 3.95 -0.45 -6.31
C THR A 94 4.56 -0.65 -7.69
N ASN A 95 4.57 0.41 -8.50
CA ASN A 95 5.29 0.44 -9.78
C ASN A 95 6.69 1.07 -9.66
N ARG A 96 7.18 1.31 -8.44
CA ARG A 96 8.53 1.82 -8.19
C ARG A 96 9.58 0.73 -8.45
N ASN A 97 10.75 1.18 -8.90
CA ASN A 97 11.85 0.29 -9.27
C ASN A 97 12.78 -0.04 -8.09
N ASP A 98 12.65 0.60 -6.94
CA ASP A 98 13.48 0.32 -5.77
C ASP A 98 12.93 -0.84 -4.92
N VAL A 99 13.83 -1.50 -4.20
CA VAL A 99 13.50 -2.60 -3.28
C VAL A 99 13.19 -2.00 -1.91
N LEU A 100 11.91 -1.91 -1.57
CA LEU A 100 11.42 -1.30 -0.33
C LEU A 100 11.25 -2.34 0.79
N ILE A 101 12.26 -3.20 0.95
CA ILE A 101 12.28 -4.26 1.98
C ILE A 101 13.03 -3.80 3.22
N ASP A 102 13.93 -2.82 3.09
CA ASP A 102 14.87 -2.45 4.13
C ASP A 102 14.11 -2.00 5.39
N THR A 103 14.06 -2.88 6.40
CA THR A 103 13.30 -2.68 7.64
C THR A 103 14.10 -1.75 8.56
N LYS A 104 14.31 -0.50 8.15
CA LYS A 104 15.05 0.48 8.97
C LYS A 104 14.28 0.89 10.22
N SER A 105 12.97 0.62 10.27
CA SER A 105 12.10 0.96 11.39
C SER A 105 11.39 -0.29 11.95
N LYS A 106 11.37 -0.39 13.28
CA LYS A 106 10.41 -1.25 13.98
C LYS A 106 9.17 -0.40 14.29
N CYS A 107 7.99 -0.97 14.15
CA CYS A 107 6.77 -0.33 14.62
C CYS A 107 6.30 -0.96 15.93
N GLN A 108 5.93 -0.11 16.88
CA GLN A 108 5.32 -0.54 18.12
C GLN A 108 3.87 -0.98 17.84
N ARG A 109 3.57 -2.23 18.19
CA ARG A 109 2.26 -2.85 17.98
C ARG A 109 1.81 -3.56 19.23
N TYR A 110 0.51 -3.45 19.53
CA TYR A 110 -0.06 -4.26 20.60
C TYR A 110 -0.12 -5.72 20.17
N SER A 111 0.22 -6.63 21.08
CA SER A 111 0.05 -8.06 20.91
C SER A 111 -0.77 -8.62 22.07
N SER A 112 -1.89 -9.24 21.73
CA SER A 112 -2.77 -9.87 22.72
C SER A 112 -2.10 -11.05 23.43
N SER A 113 -1.14 -11.73 22.78
CA SER A 113 -0.42 -12.86 23.37
C SER A 113 0.55 -12.43 24.47
N SER A 114 1.23 -11.29 24.30
CA SER A 114 2.12 -10.73 25.31
C SER A 114 1.43 -9.74 26.24
N LYS A 115 0.13 -9.44 26.00
CA LYS A 115 -0.66 -8.41 26.69
C LYS A 115 0.07 -7.06 26.77
N GLY A 116 0.84 -6.72 25.74
CA GLY A 116 1.73 -5.57 25.75
C GLY A 116 2.12 -5.12 24.35
N LYS A 117 2.90 -4.03 24.29
CA LYS A 117 3.47 -3.56 23.03
C LYS A 117 4.73 -4.36 22.70
N ILE A 118 4.83 -4.76 21.44
CA ILE A 118 6.00 -5.44 20.87
C ILE A 118 6.54 -4.63 19.71
N ASP A 119 7.83 -4.78 19.46
CA ASP A 119 8.46 -4.26 18.26
C ASP A 119 8.28 -5.24 17.10
N VAL A 120 7.66 -4.78 16.02
CA VAL A 120 7.49 -5.56 14.79
C VAL A 120 8.35 -4.97 13.69
N PRO A 121 9.24 -5.75 13.04
CA PRO A 121 9.94 -5.32 11.84
C PRO A 121 8.95 -4.83 10.78
N GLN A 122 9.12 -3.59 10.34
CA GLN A 122 8.23 -2.94 9.39
C GLN A 122 8.99 -2.64 8.09
N PRO A 123 8.50 -3.11 6.94
CA PRO A 123 9.06 -2.75 5.64
C PRO A 123 8.92 -1.25 5.36
N SER A 124 9.90 -0.64 4.70
CA SER A 124 9.88 0.79 4.37
C SER A 124 8.64 1.19 3.56
N ILE A 125 8.16 0.32 2.65
CA ILE A 125 6.91 0.56 1.90
C ILE A 125 5.69 0.78 2.78
N ILE A 126 5.59 0.07 3.92
CA ILE A 126 4.47 0.23 4.86
C ILE A 126 4.65 1.54 5.63
N ALA A 127 5.88 1.88 6.03
CA ALA A 127 6.17 3.13 6.72
C ALA A 127 5.87 4.35 5.85
N GLU A 128 6.32 4.35 4.60
CA GLU A 128 6.01 5.38 3.60
C GLU A 128 4.50 5.53 3.39
N TYR A 129 3.80 4.41 3.17
CA TYR A 129 2.34 4.44 2.98
C TYR A 129 1.62 5.07 4.17
N ASN A 130 1.94 4.66 5.41
CA ASN A 130 1.29 5.22 6.59
C ASN A 130 1.58 6.71 6.78
N ASN A 131 2.82 7.15 6.49
CA ASN A 131 3.19 8.56 6.58
C ASN A 131 2.44 9.42 5.55
N SER A 132 2.20 8.88 4.35
CA SER A 132 1.51 9.61 3.28
C SER A 132 -0.01 9.55 3.38
N MET A 133 -0.58 8.44 3.84
CA MET A 133 -2.02 8.28 4.02
C MET A 133 -2.55 8.99 5.26
N GLY A 134 -1.71 9.22 6.27
CA GLY A 134 -2.12 9.93 7.49
C GLY A 134 -2.76 11.29 7.20
N GLY A 135 -2.33 11.99 6.14
CA GLY A 135 -2.94 13.26 5.72
C GLY A 135 -4.39 13.11 5.22
N VAL A 136 -4.70 12.02 4.52
CA VAL A 136 -6.06 11.73 4.03
C VAL A 136 -6.97 11.37 5.22
N ASP A 137 -6.50 10.49 6.10
CA ASP A 137 -7.25 10.06 7.28
C ASP A 137 -7.52 11.23 8.25
N LEU A 138 -6.56 12.14 8.42
CA LEU A 138 -6.73 13.38 9.20
C LEU A 138 -7.81 14.29 8.61
N ILE A 139 -7.81 14.48 7.29
CA ILE A 139 -8.82 15.30 6.60
C ILE A 139 -10.21 14.67 6.74
N ASP A 140 -10.32 13.35 6.57
CA ASP A 140 -11.59 12.64 6.75
C ASP A 140 -12.07 12.68 8.21
N GLN A 141 -11.16 12.61 9.18
CA GLN A 141 -11.47 12.79 10.60
C GLN A 141 -11.98 14.22 10.88
N PHE A 142 -11.34 15.25 10.33
CA PHE A 142 -11.80 16.63 10.48
C PHE A 142 -13.19 16.83 9.86
N ARG A 143 -13.42 16.27 8.66
CA ARG A 143 -14.73 16.31 7.98
C ARG A 143 -15.81 15.58 8.77
N ALA A 144 -15.50 14.44 9.38
CA ALA A 144 -16.45 13.70 10.21
C ALA A 144 -16.79 14.44 11.51
N THR A 145 -15.79 15.09 12.13
CA THR A 145 -15.95 15.85 13.38
C THR A 145 -16.73 17.14 13.19
N HIS A 146 -16.62 17.78 12.01
CA HIS A 146 -17.30 19.03 11.66
C HIS A 146 -18.50 18.84 10.73
N ARG A 147 -19.19 17.69 10.78
CA ARG A 147 -20.43 17.49 10.04
C ARG A 147 -21.50 18.46 10.54
N ILE A 148 -21.78 19.50 9.76
CA ILE A 148 -22.99 20.29 9.92
C ILE A 148 -24.14 19.37 9.51
N THR A 149 -24.92 18.94 10.49
CA THR A 149 -26.20 18.27 10.24
C THR A 149 -27.16 19.38 9.85
N ILE A 150 -27.59 19.40 8.59
CA ILE A 150 -28.68 20.26 8.11
C ILE A 150 -29.98 19.50 8.32
#